data_AF-U3GT17-F1
#
_entry.id   AF-U3GT17-F1
#
_cell.length_a   1.000
_cell.length_b   1.000
_cell.length_c   1.000
_cell.angle_alpha   90.00
_cell.angle_beta   90.00
_cell.angle_gamma   90.00
#
_symmetry.space_group_name_H-M   'P 1'
#
loop_
_entity.id
_entity.type
_entity.pdbx_description
1 polymer ?
#
loop_
_entity_poly.entity_id
_entity_poly.type
_entity_poly.pdbx_seq_one_letter_code
_entity_poly.pdbx_strand_id
1 'polypeptide(L)' 'MAEQPHYVVLQVVLKEKLITSGSANLSVLEQTINAQAEKGYRLHTISTASSGSKGLLGGDRIQATLVFESIEQALG' A
#
# COMPACT_ATOMS: atom_id res chain seq x y z
N MET A 1 -30.85 -7.19 3.62
CA MET A 1 -30.03 -6.06 3.15
C MET A 1 -28.60 -6.58 3.09
N ALA A 2 -27.88 -6.39 1.98
CA ALA A 2 -26.46 -6.74 1.97
C ALA A 2 -25.76 -5.87 3.01
N GLU A 3 -24.93 -6.48 3.85
CA GLU A 3 -24.10 -5.73 4.79
C GLU A 3 -23.06 -4.92 3.98
N GLN A 4 -22.69 -3.75 4.51
CA GLN A 4 -21.72 -2.90 3.83
C GLN A 4 -20.31 -3.36 4.21
N PRO A 5 -19.40 -3.56 3.26
CA PRO A 5 -18.05 -4.01 3.56
C PRO A 5 -17.32 -2.97 4.42
N HIS A 6 -16.55 -3.44 5.39
CA HIS A 6 -15.67 -2.61 6.21
C HIS A 6 -14.39 -2.28 5.43
N TYR A 7 -13.95 -1.02 5.51
CA TYR A 7 -12.76 -0.56 4.78
C TYR A 7 -11.59 -0.22 5.71
N VAL A 8 -10.38 -0.58 5.29
CA VAL A 8 -9.11 -0.22 5.95
C VAL A 8 -8.26 0.57 4.97
N VAL A 9 -7.71 1.70 5.40
CA VAL A 9 -6.83 2.55 4.59
C VAL A 9 -5.44 2.60 5.22
N LEU A 10 -4.42 2.26 4.43
CA LEU A 10 -3.01 2.31 4.86
C LEU A 10 -2.18 3.16 3.90
N GLN A 11 -1.20 3.87 4.44
CA GLN A 11 -0.27 4.67 3.65
C GLN A 11 1.15 4.13 3.79
N VAL A 12 1.81 3.93 2.65
CA VAL A 12 3.19 3.44 2.56
C VAL A 12 4.01 4.44 1.76
N VAL A 13 5.16 4.85 2.31
CA VAL A 13 6.09 5.75 1.62
C VAL A 13 7.23 4.94 1.02
N LEU A 14 7.34 5.00 -0.30
CA LEU A 14 8.45 4.43 -1.07
C LEU A 14 9.48 5.53 -1.32
N LYS A 15 10.73 5.29 -0.93
CA LYS A 15 11.82 6.25 -1.16
C LYS A 15 12.76 5.71 -2.22
N GLU A 16 13.15 6.50 -3.21
CA GLU A 16 14.21 6.08 -4.13
C GLU A 16 15.50 5.77 -3.37
N LYS A 17 16.08 4.60 -3.66
CA LYS A 17 17.33 4.16 -3.04
C LYS A 17 18.48 4.64 -3.92
N LEU A 18 19.07 5.78 -3.58
CA LEU A 18 20.17 6.40 -4.35
C LEU A 18 21.44 5.53 -4.46
N ILE A 19 21.60 4.44 -3.69
CA ILE A 19 22.91 3.74 -3.57
C ILE A 19 22.82 2.19 -3.54
N THR A 20 21.66 1.54 -3.71
CA THR A 20 21.64 0.06 -3.81
C THR A 20 20.48 -0.45 -4.64
N SER A 21 20.74 -1.45 -5.49
CA SER A 21 19.79 -2.15 -6.38
C SER A 21 18.76 -3.03 -5.65
N GLY A 22 18.50 -2.78 -4.36
CA GLY A 22 17.64 -3.63 -3.53
C GLY A 22 16.27 -3.01 -3.31
N SER A 23 15.24 -3.71 -3.78
CA SER A 23 13.78 -3.47 -3.76
C SER A 23 13.13 -3.30 -2.37
N ALA A 24 13.84 -2.76 -1.37
CA ALA A 24 13.39 -2.66 0.02
C ALA A 24 12.03 -1.96 0.21
N ASN A 25 11.62 -1.08 -0.72
CA ASN A 25 10.29 -0.46 -0.66
C ASN A 25 9.18 -1.37 -1.19
N LEU A 26 9.48 -2.21 -2.19
CA LEU A 26 8.51 -3.18 -2.73
C LEU A 26 8.22 -4.27 -1.71
N SER A 27 9.24 -4.69 -0.93
CA SER A 27 9.01 -5.64 0.18
C SER A 27 8.09 -5.07 1.26
N VAL A 28 8.09 -3.75 1.51
CA VAL A 28 7.16 -3.13 2.48
C VAL A 28 5.73 -3.12 1.95
N LEU A 29 5.52 -2.85 0.65
CA LEU A 29 4.20 -2.97 0.03
C LEU A 29 3.68 -4.40 0.10
N GLU A 30 4.51 -5.37 -0.29
CA GLU A 30 4.17 -6.80 -0.25
C GLU A 30 3.79 -7.24 1.17
N GLN A 31 4.61 -6.90 2.18
CA GLN A 31 4.31 -7.20 3.57
C GLN A 31 3.00 -6.55 4.05
N THR A 32 2.75 -5.29 3.65
CA THR A 32 1.52 -4.58 4.01
C THR A 32 0.28 -5.27 3.41
N ILE A 33 0.36 -5.68 2.15
CA ILE A 33 -0.72 -6.38 1.46
C ILE A 33 -0.97 -7.74 2.10
N ASN A 34 0.09 -8.53 2.31
CA ASN A 34 -0.02 -9.86 2.93
C ASN A 34 -0.61 -9.78 4.35
N ALA A 35 -0.19 -8.80 5.16
CA ALA A 35 -0.71 -8.62 6.52
C ALA A 35 -2.19 -8.22 6.56
N GLN A 36 -2.73 -7.60 5.51
CA GLN A 36 -4.17 -7.33 5.40
C GLN A 36 -4.92 -8.55 4.85
N ALA A 37 -4.33 -9.27 3.90
CA ALA A 37 -4.87 -10.54 3.40
C ALA A 37 -5.05 -11.58 4.51
N GLU A 38 -4.05 -11.73 5.39
CA GLU A 38 -4.13 -12.60 6.59
C GLU A 38 -5.27 -12.20 7.54
N LYS A 39 -5.68 -10.93 7.55
CA LYS A 39 -6.77 -10.40 8.37
C LYS A 39 -8.15 -10.53 7.69
N GLY A 40 -8.22 -11.17 6.52
CA GLY A 40 -9.47 -11.32 5.77
C GLY A 40 -9.86 -10.06 4.98
N TYR A 41 -8.89 -9.23 4.59
CA TYR A 41 -9.13 -8.08 3.74
C TYR A 41 -8.56 -8.28 2.33
N ARG A 42 -9.31 -7.83 1.32
CA ARG A 42 -8.85 -7.78 -0.08
C ARG A 42 -8.41 -6.35 -0.40
N LEU A 43 -7.31 -6.21 -1.13
CA LEU A 43 -6.93 -4.92 -1.70
C LEU A 43 -7.99 -4.48 -2.72
N HIS A 44 -8.70 -3.40 -2.42
CA HIS A 44 -9.77 -2.85 -3.25
C HIS A 44 -9.23 -1.85 -4.27
N THR A 45 -8.35 -0.94 -3.84
CA THR A 45 -7.74 0.07 -4.71
C THR A 45 -6.40 0.52 -4.15
N ILE A 46 -5.50 0.90 -5.04
CA ILE A 46 -4.26 1.59 -4.70
C ILE A 46 -4.18 2.90 -5.48
N SER A 47 -3.83 3.99 -4.80
CA SER A 47 -3.46 5.25 -5.43
C SER A 47 -2.03 5.60 -5.06
N THR A 48 -1.31 6.23 -5.99
CA THR A 48 0.05 6.70 -5.74
C THR A 48 0.12 8.20 -6.04
N ALA A 49 0.86 8.90 -5.19
CA ALA A 49 1.20 10.31 -5.39
C ALA A 49 2.72 10.44 -5.28
N SER A 50 3.35 10.98 -6.33
CA SER A 50 4.77 11.33 -6.28
C SER A 50 4.92 12.78 -5.84
N SER A 51 5.83 13.01 -4.89
CA SER A 51 6.35 14.35 -4.61
C SER A 51 7.73 14.43 -5.25
N GLY A 52 7.80 15.00 -6.45
CA GLY A 52 9.07 15.25 -7.15
C GLY A 52 9.90 16.24 -6.34
N SER A 53 11.15 15.89 -6.04
CA SER A 53 12.00 16.76 -5.23
C SER A 53 12.73 17.78 -6.09
N LYS A 54 12.63 19.06 -5.74
CA LYS A 54 13.52 20.12 -6.24
C LYS A 54 14.77 20.14 -5.35
N GLY A 55 15.85 19.43 -5.69
CA GLY A 55 17.12 19.60 -4.97
C GLY A 55 18.22 18.58 -5.31
N LEU A 56 19.48 19.05 -5.29
CA LEU A 56 20.73 18.40 -5.75
C LEU A 56 21.11 17.06 -5.05
N LEU A 57 20.32 16.60 -4.07
CA LEU A 57 20.49 15.32 -3.36
C LEU A 57 19.15 14.56 -3.16
N GLY A 58 18.09 15.02 -3.83
CA GLY A 58 16.72 14.59 -3.61
C GLY A 58 16.29 13.42 -4.49
N GLY A 59 16.15 12.24 -3.89
CA GLY A 59 15.43 11.13 -4.53
C GLY A 59 13.92 11.35 -4.47
N ASP A 60 13.21 10.85 -5.47
CA ASP A 60 11.76 10.89 -5.51
C ASP A 60 11.16 10.08 -4.36
N ARG A 61 10.04 10.60 -3.85
CA ARG A 61 9.21 9.92 -2.85
C ARG A 61 7.86 9.63 -3.48
N ILE A 62 7.50 8.35 -3.51
CA ILE A 62 6.18 7.91 -3.91
C ILE A 62 5.43 7.54 -2.65
N GLN A 63 4.31 8.19 -2.40
CA GLN A 63 3.38 7.80 -1.36
C GLN A 63 2.27 6.95 -1.99
N ALA A 64 2.15 5.70 -1.54
CA ALA A 64 1.06 4.81 -1.90
C ALA A 64 -0.01 4.84 -0.81
N THR A 65 -1.27 5.01 -1.20
CA THR A 65 -2.43 4.80 -0.32
C THR A 65 -3.15 3.54 -0.79
N LEU A 66 -3.24 2.55 0.09
CA LEU A 66 -3.86 1.26 -0.15
C LEU A 66 -5.20 1.23 0.58
N VAL A 67 -6.28 0.97 -0.15
CA VAL A 67 -7.62 0.77 0.39
C VAL A 67 -7.93 -0.71 0.31
N PHE A 68 -8.27 -1.30 1.45
CA PHE A 68 -8.69 -2.67 1.57
C PHE A 68 -10.15 -2.75 1.97
N GLU A 69 -10.86 -3.74 1.46
CA GLU A 69 -12.24 -4.04 1.84
C GLU A 69 -12.29 -5.39 2.55
N SER A 70 -13.14 -5.51 3.56
CA SER A 70 -13.37 -6.77 4.26
C SER A 70 -13.93 -7.78 3.28
N ILE A 71 -13.35 -8.97 3.27
CA ILE A 71 -13.97 -10.11 2.63
C ILE A 71 -15.07 -10.53 3.60
N GLU A 72 -16.30 -10.05 3.39
CA GLU A 72 -17.46 -10.65 4.03
C GLU A 72 -17.36 -12.15 3.78
N GLN A 73 -17.29 -12.94 4.84
CA GLN A 73 -17.43 -14.39 4.70
C GLN A 73 -18.88 -14.67 4.33
N ALA A 74 -19.20 -14.53 3.05
CA ALA A 74 -20.40 -15.11 2.46
C ALA A 74 -20.22 -16.63 2.35
N LEU A 75 -20.01 -17.31 3.47
CA LEU A 75 -19.98 -18.78 3.53
C LEU A 75 -20.47 -19.26 4.91
N GLY A 76 -21.72 -19.74 4.92
CA GLY A 76 -22.17 -20.85 5.77
C GLY A 76 -22.96 -20.48 7.01
#